data_AF-A0A8T6LVU2-F1
#
_entry.id   AF-A0A8T6LVU2-F1
#
_cell.length_a   1.000
_cell.length_b   1.000
_cell.length_c   1.000
_cell.angle_alpha   90.00
_cell.angle_beta   90.00
_cell.angle_gamma   90.00
#
_symmetry.space_group_name_H-M   'P 1'
#
loop_
_entity.id
_entity.type
_entity.pdbx_description
1 polymer ?
#
loop_
_entity_poly.entity_id
_entity_poly.type
_entity_poly.pdbx_seq_one_letter_code
_entity_poly.pdbx_strand_id
1 'polypeptide(L)'
;ELVKYTKNTLYAVNVMFANQIDDICQARGEDWDTSRDIITAEQVQPIGPSHLDPIFGLHRGFGGKCLPKDSQALGVLAESMGCKYEFMDAIQNDNETLRGVLTGKPSDVVTNDD
;
A
#
# COMPACT_ATOMS: atom_id res chain seq x y z
N GLU A 1 11.19 13.43 -12.54
CA GLU A 1 11.07 13.08 -11.10
C GLU A 1 9.64 12.74 -10.70
N LEU A 2 8.64 13.58 -11.02
CA LEU A 2 7.22 13.33 -10.69
C LEU A 2 6.70 11.94 -11.09
N VAL A 3 7.02 11.44 -12.29
CA VAL A 3 6.62 10.08 -12.75
C VAL A 3 7.03 8.98 -11.76
N LYS A 4 8.22 9.10 -11.14
CA LYS A 4 8.69 8.14 -10.13
C LYS A 4 7.87 8.24 -8.85
N TYR A 5 7.61 9.46 -8.37
CA TYR A 5 6.78 9.71 -7.19
C TYR A 5 5.35 9.21 -7.39
N THR A 6 4.76 9.51 -8.55
CA THR A 6 3.42 9.04 -8.91
C THR A 6 3.36 7.51 -8.91
N LYS A 7 4.32 6.83 -9.57
CA LYS A 7 4.35 5.36 -9.62
C LYS A 7 4.48 4.74 -8.22
N ASN A 8 5.44 5.20 -7.43
CA ASN A 8 5.68 4.64 -6.09
C ASN A 8 4.54 4.99 -5.11
N THR A 9 3.90 6.15 -5.26
CA THR A 9 2.72 6.49 -4.47
C THR A 9 1.53 5.61 -4.85
N LEU A 10 1.33 5.30 -6.14
CA LEU A 10 0.28 4.38 -6.56
C LEU A 10 0.49 2.98 -5.99
N TYR A 11 1.73 2.49 -5.93
CA TYR A 11 2.05 1.25 -5.26
C TYR A 11 1.77 1.29 -3.76
N ALA A 12 2.10 2.40 -3.08
CA ALA A 12 1.76 2.58 -1.67
C ALA A 12 0.23 2.56 -1.44
N VAL A 13 -0.54 3.23 -2.32
CA VAL A 13 -2.01 3.21 -2.30
C VAL A 13 -2.55 1.79 -2.43
N ASN A 14 -2.04 0.99 -3.38
CA ASN A 14 -2.49 -0.38 -3.56
C ASN A 14 -2.24 -1.24 -2.31
N VAL A 15 -1.07 -1.12 -1.68
CA VAL A 15 -0.75 -1.85 -0.45
C VAL A 15 -1.69 -1.45 0.69
N MET A 16 -1.96 -0.16 0.83
CA MET A 16 -2.89 0.33 1.86
C MET A 16 -4.32 -0.14 1.62
N PHE A 17 -4.78 -0.06 0.37
CA PHE A 17 -6.08 -0.57 -0.04
C PHE A 17 -6.20 -2.07 0.26
N ALA A 18 -5.22 -2.87 -0.14
CA ALA A 18 -5.21 -4.31 0.12
C ALA A 18 -5.26 -4.63 1.62
N ASN A 19 -4.48 -3.93 2.46
CA ASN A 19 -4.54 -4.12 3.91
C ASN A 19 -5.92 -3.79 4.49
N GLN A 20 -6.53 -2.68 4.05
CA GLN A 20 -7.85 -2.27 4.52
C GLN A 20 -8.94 -3.27 4.11
N ILE A 21 -8.89 -3.80 2.89
CA ILE A 21 -9.86 -4.80 2.43
C ILE A 21 -9.62 -6.15 3.11
N ASP A 22 -8.36 -6.54 3.33
CA ASP A 22 -8.02 -7.75 4.09
C ASP A 22 -8.63 -7.72 5.51
N ASP A 23 -8.55 -6.58 6.21
CA ASP A 23 -9.19 -6.42 7.52
C ASP A 23 -10.73 -6.54 7.45
N ILE A 24 -11.34 -6.02 6.38
CA ILE A 24 -12.78 -6.15 6.14
C ILE A 24 -13.16 -7.61 5.84
N CYS A 25 -12.38 -8.30 5.00
CA CYS A 25 -12.57 -9.71 4.67
C CYS A 25 -12.47 -10.56 5.94
N GLN A 26 -11.44 -10.37 6.76
CA GLN A 26 -11.27 -11.07 8.03
C GLN A 26 -12.44 -10.83 8.99
N ALA A 27 -12.92 -9.58 9.13
CA ALA A 27 -14.08 -9.27 9.95
C ALA A 27 -15.38 -9.93 9.45
N ARG A 28 -15.46 -10.25 8.16
CA ARG A 28 -16.60 -10.94 7.52
C ARG A 28 -16.44 -12.46 7.44
N GLY A 29 -15.28 -13.00 7.77
CA GLY A 29 -14.95 -14.41 7.54
C GLY A 29 -14.75 -14.75 6.06
N GLU A 30 -14.34 -13.78 5.26
CA GLU A 30 -14.02 -13.88 3.83
C GLU A 30 -12.50 -13.88 3.62
N ASP A 31 -12.05 -14.29 2.43
CA ASP A 31 -10.64 -14.35 2.04
C ASP A 31 -10.31 -13.26 1.00
N TRP A 32 -9.33 -12.43 1.32
CA TRP A 32 -8.85 -11.40 0.42
C TRP A 32 -8.14 -11.98 -0.80
N ASP A 33 -7.39 -13.09 -0.66
CA ASP A 33 -6.67 -13.68 -1.79
C ASP A 33 -7.64 -14.07 -2.91
N THR A 34 -8.76 -14.71 -2.55
CA THR A 34 -9.84 -15.02 -3.48
C THR A 34 -10.42 -13.76 -4.14
N SER A 35 -10.65 -12.69 -3.36
CA SER A 35 -11.21 -11.43 -3.89
C SER A 35 -10.24 -10.72 -4.84
N ARG A 36 -8.95 -10.64 -4.47
CA ARG A 36 -7.86 -10.11 -5.29
C ARG A 36 -7.80 -10.85 -6.63
N ASP A 37 -7.84 -12.18 -6.62
CA ASP A 37 -7.74 -12.99 -7.82
C ASP A 37 -8.91 -12.75 -8.77
N ILE A 38 -10.13 -12.57 -8.24
CA ILE A 38 -11.33 -12.26 -9.03
C ILE A 38 -11.24 -10.85 -9.63
N ILE A 39 -10.89 -9.82 -8.85
CA ILE A 39 -10.87 -8.44 -9.36
C ILE A 39 -9.71 -8.17 -10.32
N THR A 40 -8.66 -8.99 -10.29
CA THR A 40 -7.48 -8.89 -11.18
C THR A 40 -7.55 -9.84 -12.37
N ALA A 41 -8.59 -10.67 -12.47
CA ALA A 41 -8.82 -11.55 -13.61
C ALA A 41 -8.99 -10.78 -14.93
N GLU A 42 -8.80 -11.48 -16.04
CA GLU A 42 -8.95 -10.89 -17.38
C GLU A 42 -10.36 -10.33 -17.59
N GLN A 43 -10.42 -9.04 -17.91
CA GLN A 43 -11.65 -8.31 -18.13
C GLN A 43 -11.41 -7.11 -19.04
N VAL A 44 -12.48 -6.54 -19.59
CA VAL A 44 -12.43 -5.43 -20.55
C VAL A 44 -11.69 -4.20 -19.98
N GLN A 45 -11.79 -3.96 -18.67
CA GLN A 45 -11.10 -2.89 -17.97
C GLN A 45 -10.19 -3.49 -16.89
N PRO A 46 -8.93 -3.84 -17.22
CA PRO A 46 -8.08 -4.64 -16.35
C PRO A 46 -7.63 -3.87 -15.10
N ILE A 47 -7.58 -4.58 -13.98
CA ILE A 47 -6.90 -4.15 -12.75
C ILE A 47 -5.65 -5.01 -12.61
N GLY A 48 -4.48 -4.37 -12.54
CA GLY A 48 -3.22 -5.10 -12.41
C GLY A 48 -3.08 -5.75 -11.02
N PRO A 49 -2.50 -6.96 -10.92
CA PRO A 49 -2.37 -7.68 -9.64
C PRO A 49 -1.27 -7.15 -8.72
N SER A 50 -0.55 -6.10 -9.14
CA SER A 50 0.65 -5.64 -8.46
C SER A 50 0.32 -4.85 -7.18
N HIS A 51 1.08 -5.15 -6.12
CA HIS A 51 1.01 -4.46 -4.82
C HIS A 51 -0.35 -4.60 -4.12
N LEU A 52 -1.03 -5.73 -4.34
CA LEU A 52 -2.31 -6.05 -3.69
C LEU A 52 -2.17 -7.11 -2.59
N ASP A 53 -0.95 -7.45 -2.19
CA ASP A 53 -0.70 -8.39 -1.09
C ASP A 53 -0.63 -7.61 0.23
N PRO A 54 -1.51 -7.88 1.22
CA PRO A 54 -1.58 -7.10 2.45
C PRO A 54 -0.42 -7.41 3.39
N ILE A 55 0.10 -8.64 3.33
CA ILE A 55 1.18 -9.15 4.18
C ILE A 55 2.46 -9.23 3.35
N PHE A 56 3.38 -8.30 3.59
CA PHE A 56 4.68 -8.27 2.94
C PHE A 56 5.74 -7.90 3.97
N GLY A 57 6.56 -8.87 4.36
CA GLY A 57 7.53 -8.64 5.41
C GLY A 57 7.03 -8.83 6.83
N LEU A 58 7.87 -8.41 7.78
CA LEU A 58 7.67 -8.60 9.21
C LEU A 58 6.51 -7.77 9.78
N HIS A 59 6.19 -6.65 9.15
CA HIS A 59 5.13 -5.73 9.57
C HIS A 59 4.13 -5.51 8.43
N ARG A 60 2.86 -5.23 8.76
CA ARG A 60 1.82 -4.85 7.78
C ARG A 60 2.11 -3.48 7.17
N GLY A 61 1.37 -3.10 6.12
CA GLY A 61 1.58 -1.84 5.41
C GLY A 61 2.84 -1.83 4.53
N PHE A 62 3.05 -0.75 3.79
CA PHE A 62 4.20 -0.63 2.91
C PHE A 62 5.46 -0.19 3.67
N GLY A 63 6.58 -0.79 3.28
CA GLY A 63 7.92 -0.47 3.74
C GLY A 63 8.89 -0.21 2.59
N GLY A 64 10.17 -0.45 2.83
CA GLY A 64 11.28 -0.19 1.95
C GLY A 64 11.74 1.26 2.03
N LYS A 65 12.90 1.52 1.42
CA LYS A 65 13.40 2.90 1.29
C LYS A 65 12.62 3.74 0.27
N CYS A 66 11.97 3.11 -0.70
CA CYS A 66 11.41 3.81 -1.87
C CYS A 66 9.97 4.28 -1.64
N LEU A 67 9.07 3.41 -1.17
CA LEU A 67 7.63 3.74 -1.08
C LEU A 67 7.36 4.83 -0.04
N PRO A 68 7.82 4.74 1.23
CA PRO A 68 7.58 5.77 2.24
C PRO A 68 8.19 7.10 1.81
N LYS A 69 9.46 7.09 1.39
CA LYS A 69 10.18 8.30 1.00
C LYS A 69 9.54 9.01 -0.20
N ASP A 70 9.21 8.29 -1.28
CA ASP A 70 8.67 8.91 -2.49
C ASP A 70 7.19 9.33 -2.31
N SER A 71 6.38 8.60 -1.54
CA SER A 71 4.97 8.99 -1.25
C SER A 71 4.88 10.19 -0.31
N GLN A 72 5.71 10.23 0.74
CA GLN A 72 5.82 11.39 1.61
C GLN A 72 6.32 12.63 0.85
N ALA A 73 7.33 12.47 -0.01
CA ALA A 73 7.84 13.57 -0.84
C ALA A 73 6.76 14.12 -1.80
N LEU A 74 5.88 13.26 -2.33
CA LEU A 74 4.76 13.71 -3.15
C LEU A 74 3.75 14.54 -2.35
N GLY A 75 3.46 14.13 -1.11
CA GLY A 75 2.63 14.89 -0.17
C GLY A 75 3.17 16.29 0.10
N VAL A 76 4.45 16.39 0.45
CA VAL A 76 5.14 17.67 0.69
C VAL A 76 5.14 18.56 -0.56
N LEU A 77 5.38 17.97 -1.74
CA LEU A 77 5.31 18.69 -3.00
C LEU A 77 3.91 19.27 -3.23
N ALA A 78 2.87 18.45 -3.09
CA ALA A 78 1.48 18.89 -3.26
C ALA A 78 1.11 20.01 -2.27
N GLU A 79 1.60 19.94 -1.03
CA GLU A 79 1.36 20.97 0.00
C GLU A 79 2.00 22.30 -0.39
N SER A 80 3.26 22.28 -0.84
CA SER A 80 3.96 23.48 -1.33
C SER A 80 3.29 24.12 -2.56
N MET A 81 2.52 23.34 -3.32
CA MET A 81 1.78 23.79 -4.50
C MET A 81 0.32 24.18 -4.19
N GLY A 82 -0.14 24.02 -2.94
CA GLY A 82 -1.51 24.31 -2.53
C GLY A 82 -2.55 23.33 -3.10
N CYS A 83 -2.14 22.11 -3.46
CA CYS A 83 -3.00 21.07 -4.03
C CYS A 83 -2.97 19.75 -3.25
N LYS A 84 -2.48 19.75 -2.00
CA LYS A 84 -2.57 18.59 -1.11
C LYS A 84 -4.02 18.39 -0.67
N TYR A 85 -4.52 17.17 -0.85
CA TYR A 85 -5.78 16.70 -0.27
C TYR A 85 -5.49 15.74 0.88
N GLU A 86 -6.49 15.51 1.73
CA GLU A 86 -6.43 14.60 2.89
C GLU A 86 -5.98 13.19 2.52
N PHE A 87 -6.27 12.73 1.30
CA PHE A 87 -5.87 11.42 0.81
C PHE A 87 -4.36 11.14 0.94
N MET A 88 -3.51 12.15 0.71
CA MET A 88 -2.07 11.98 0.83
C MET A 88 -1.62 11.74 2.29
N ASP A 89 -2.27 12.40 3.24
CA ASP A 89 -1.99 12.23 4.66
C ASP A 89 -2.60 10.90 5.17
N ALA A 90 -3.79 10.52 4.68
CA ALA A 90 -4.45 9.26 5.03
C ALA A 90 -3.58 8.03 4.71
N ILE A 91 -2.95 8.00 3.53
CA ILE A 91 -2.02 6.92 3.15
C ILE A 91 -0.88 6.77 4.17
N GLN A 92 -0.33 7.88 4.68
CA GLN A 92 0.79 7.84 5.63
C GLN A 92 0.32 7.44 7.03
N ASN A 93 -0.79 8.01 7.50
CA ASN A 93 -1.34 7.76 8.84
C ASN A 93 -1.78 6.30 9.02
N ASP A 94 -2.47 5.76 8.01
CA ASP A 94 -2.89 4.36 8.03
C ASP A 94 -1.66 3.44 7.95
N ASN A 95 -0.65 3.79 7.14
CA ASN A 95 0.59 3.02 7.07
C ASN A 95 1.33 3.00 8.42
N GLU A 96 1.46 4.14 9.10
CA GLU A 96 2.07 4.21 10.43
C GLU A 96 1.35 3.28 11.43
N THR A 97 0.02 3.26 11.39
CA THR A 97 -0.80 2.36 12.21
C THR A 97 -0.50 0.89 11.88
N LEU A 98 -0.47 0.53 10.60
CA LEU A 98 -0.21 -0.84 10.16
C LEU A 98 1.23 -1.31 10.43
N ARG A 99 2.23 -0.42 10.31
CA ARG A 99 3.63 -0.76 10.60
C ARG A 99 3.85 -1.19 12.06
N GLY A 100 2.96 -0.82 12.97
CA GLY A 100 2.96 -1.32 14.35
C GLY A 100 2.48 -2.77 14.52
N VAL A 101 1.95 -3.39 13.47
CA VAL A 101 1.36 -4.74 13.50
C VAL A 101 2.31 -5.75 12.88
N LEU A 102 2.77 -6.70 13.69
CA LEU A 102 3.61 -7.82 13.24
C LEU A 102 2.79 -8.86 12.47
N THR A 103 3.35 -9.35 11.36
CA THR A 103 2.71 -10.37 10.50
C THR A 103 3.02 -11.79 10.96
N GLY A 104 4.07 -11.97 11.78
CA GLY A 104 4.59 -13.28 12.15
C GLY A 104 5.26 -14.05 11.01
N LYS A 105 5.43 -13.43 9.83
CA LYS A 105 6.12 -14.00 8.67
C LYS A 105 7.46 -13.27 8.45
N PRO A 106 8.55 -13.98 8.15
CA PRO A 106 9.80 -13.33 7.77
C PRO A 106 9.59 -12.55 6.46
N SER A 107 10.33 -11.47 6.26
CA SER A 107 10.34 -10.83 4.94
C SER A 107 11.05 -11.70 3.92
N ASP A 108 10.33 -11.98 2.84
CA ASP A 108 10.80 -12.60 1.61
C ASP A 108 11.64 -11.63 0.77
N VAL A 109 11.67 -10.35 1.15
CA VAL A 109 12.52 -9.33 0.55
C VAL A 109 13.43 -8.74 1.59
N VAL A 110 14.74 -8.81 1.35
CA VAL A 110 15.74 -8.06 2.11
C VAL A 110 15.51 -6.57 1.81
N THR A 111 14.62 -5.98 2.58
CA THR A 111 14.41 -4.55 2.63
C THR A 111 15.32 -4.02 3.72
N ASN A 112 15.91 -2.84 3.55
CA ASN A 112 16.67 -2.18 4.64
C ASN A 112 15.72 -1.65 5.74
N ASP A 113 14.62 -2.35 5.98
CA ASP A 113 13.59 -2.06 6.96
C ASP A 113 13.75 -2.89 8.24
N ASP A 114 14.72 -3.81 8.26
CA ASP A 114 15.17 -4.54 9.46
C ASP A 114 16.23 -3.74 10.23
#